data_AF-A0A932C6Y4-F1
#
_entry.id   AF-A0A932C6Y4-F1
#
_cell.length_a   1.000
_cell.length_b   1.000
_cell.length_c   1.000
_cell.angle_alpha   90.00
_cell.angle_beta   90.00
_cell.angle_gamma   90.00
#
_symmetry.space_group_name_H-M   'P 1'
#
loop_
_entity.id
_entity.type
_entity.pdbx_description
1 polymer ?
#
loop_
_entity_poly.entity_id
_entity_poly.type
_entity_poly.pdbx_seq_one_letter_code
_entity_poly.pdbx_strand_id
1 'polypeptide(L)'
;MPTLRQAVYGPTPMPFALVEDLIDAATEAAHKLRQKPIRPDESGRNLTLRPGPDTPLWNELVRQVRPYLRKRGSKAQLARLLALPRQRLHAGLKAGSACLDAERTLLLIGWLGFFQRGGELSPSVRSGRPRLKKEGRSHPGNL
;
A
#
# COMPACT_ATOMS: atom_id res chain seq x y z
N MET A 1 15.80 -25.24 -7.00
CA MET A 1 17.12 -25.29 -6.34
C MET A 1 17.09 -24.26 -5.21
N PRO A 2 17.28 -24.66 -3.95
CA PRO A 2 17.30 -23.70 -2.85
C PRO A 2 18.46 -22.72 -3.03
N THR A 3 18.23 -21.44 -2.73
CA THR A 3 19.28 -20.42 -2.84
C THR A 3 20.32 -20.60 -1.73
N LEU A 4 21.57 -20.14 -1.96
CA LEU A 4 22.64 -20.18 -0.95
C LEU A 4 22.21 -19.61 0.42
N ARG A 5 21.30 -18.63 0.40
CA ARG A 5 20.68 -18.05 1.60
C ARG A 5 19.80 -19.05 2.36
N GLN A 6 18.99 -19.85 1.67
CA GLN A 6 18.10 -20.85 2.26
C GLN A 6 18.90 -22.01 2.89
N ALA A 7 20.04 -22.37 2.31
CA ALA A 7 20.93 -23.41 2.83
C ALA A 7 21.62 -23.01 4.15
N VAL A 8 21.90 -21.71 4.35
CA VAL A 8 22.64 -21.19 5.51
C VAL A 8 21.72 -20.73 6.65
N TYR A 9 20.53 -20.19 6.33
CA TYR A 9 19.65 -19.53 7.31
C TYR A 9 18.29 -20.23 7.52
N GLY A 10 18.01 -21.34 6.83
CA GLY A 10 16.70 -21.99 6.83
C GLY A 10 15.68 -21.31 5.90
N PRO A 11 14.39 -21.70 5.92
CA PRO A 11 13.37 -21.10 5.06
C PRO A 11 13.29 -19.59 5.34
N THR A 12 13.42 -18.78 4.29
CA THR A 12 13.43 -17.32 4.41
C THR A 12 12.15 -16.89 5.13
N PRO A 13 12.24 -16.08 6.21
CA PRO A 13 11.04 -15.57 6.86
C PRO A 13 10.19 -14.84 5.81
N MET A 14 8.89 -15.13 5.78
CA MET A 14 7.97 -14.70 4.71
C MET A 14 8.04 -13.21 4.30
N PRO A 15 8.33 -12.23 5.19
CA PRO A 15 8.52 -10.84 4.76
C PRO A 15 9.66 -10.67 3.76
N PHE A 16 10.71 -11.47 3.87
CA PHE A 16 11.88 -11.40 2.99
C PHE A 16 11.65 -12.10 1.66
N ALA A 17 10.88 -13.21 1.62
CA ALA A 17 10.53 -13.88 0.38
C ALA A 17 9.71 -12.95 -0.55
N LEU A 18 8.73 -12.23 0.02
CA LEU A 18 7.98 -11.21 -0.73
C LEU A 18 8.88 -10.12 -1.32
N VAL A 19 9.85 -9.65 -0.54
CA VAL A 19 10.77 -8.61 -0.99
C VAL A 19 11.70 -9.13 -2.10
N GLU A 20 12.18 -10.38 -1.99
CA GLU A 20 12.96 -11.04 -3.05
C GLU A 20 12.13 -11.15 -4.35
N ASP A 21 10.91 -11.68 -4.28
CA ASP A 21 10.01 -11.80 -5.44
C ASP A 21 9.73 -10.43 -6.10
N LEU A 22 9.58 -9.38 -5.27
CA LEU A 22 9.37 -8.03 -5.74
C LEU A 22 10.61 -7.47 -6.46
N ILE A 23 11.81 -7.75 -5.94
CA ILE A 23 13.09 -7.33 -6.55
C ILE A 23 13.30 -8.03 -7.89
N ASP A 24 13.04 -9.33 -7.97
CA ASP A 24 13.20 -10.11 -9.19
C ASP A 24 12.24 -9.60 -10.28
N ALA A 25 10.96 -9.43 -9.95
CA ALA A 25 9.97 -8.87 -10.87
C ALA A 25 10.32 -7.44 -11.32
N ALA A 26 10.82 -6.60 -10.42
CA ALA A 26 11.26 -5.25 -10.73
C ALA A 26 12.46 -5.24 -11.67
N THR A 27 13.41 -6.15 -11.48
CA THR A 27 14.60 -6.29 -12.31
C THR A 27 14.22 -6.70 -13.73
N GLU A 28 13.36 -7.71 -13.89
CA GLU A 28 12.83 -8.10 -15.19
C GLU A 28 12.09 -6.97 -15.91
N ALA A 29 11.25 -6.22 -15.17
CA ALA A 29 10.53 -5.08 -15.71
C ALA A 29 11.49 -3.95 -16.15
N ALA A 30 12.54 -3.68 -15.36
CA ALA A 30 13.56 -2.69 -15.69
C ALA A 30 14.31 -3.05 -16.98
N HIS A 31 14.69 -4.33 -17.15
CA HIS A 31 15.35 -4.79 -18.37
C HIS A 31 14.49 -4.57 -19.61
N LYS A 32 13.18 -4.82 -19.53
CA LYS A 32 12.23 -4.58 -20.62
C LYS A 32 12.07 -3.08 -20.93
N LEU A 33 12.16 -2.21 -19.93
CA LEU A 33 12.01 -0.76 -20.09
C LEU A 33 13.27 -0.07 -20.61
N ARG A 34 14.47 -0.56 -20.26
CA ARG A 34 15.75 -0.04 -20.75
C ARG A 34 15.94 -0.19 -22.26
N GLN A 35 15.14 -1.04 -22.91
CA GLN A 35 15.10 -1.19 -24.37
C GLN A 35 14.32 -0.07 -25.07
N LYS A 36 13.67 0.84 -24.33
CA LYS A 36 12.94 1.99 -24.87
C LYS A 36 13.73 3.28 -24.67
N PRO A 37 13.72 4.21 -25.63
CA PRO A 37 14.44 5.47 -25.50
C PRO A 37 13.90 6.28 -24.31
N ILE A 38 14.82 6.71 -23.44
CA ILE A 38 14.54 7.51 -22.25
C ILE A 38 14.30 8.95 -22.69
N ARG A 39 13.14 9.51 -22.35
CA ARG A 39 12.92 10.97 -22.43
C ARG A 39 13.41 11.60 -21.13
N PRO A 40 14.28 12.61 -21.16
CA PRO A 40 14.65 13.33 -19.94
C PRO A 40 13.41 14.03 -19.36
N ASP A 41 13.15 13.84 -18.06
CA ASP A 41 12.11 14.58 -17.34
C ASP A 41 12.71 15.93 -16.89
N GLU A 42 12.30 17.00 -17.58
CA GLU A 42 12.64 18.38 -17.21
C GLU A 42 11.76 18.82 -16.03
N SER A 43 12.14 18.55 -14.78
CA SER A 43 11.67 19.40 -13.68
C SER A 43 12.55 19.35 -12.43
N GLY A 44 13.45 20.33 -12.32
CA GLY A 44 14.23 20.64 -11.12
C GLY A 44 13.43 21.29 -9.98
N ARG A 45 12.18 20.90 -9.71
CA ARG A 45 11.41 21.39 -8.55
C ARG A 45 10.58 20.27 -7.92
N ASN A 46 10.82 20.05 -6.63
CA ASN A 46 10.31 19.00 -5.72
C ASN A 46 11.13 17.68 -5.74
N LEU A 47 12.00 17.54 -4.73
CA LEU A 47 12.98 16.47 -4.47
C LEU A 47 12.40 15.04 -4.24
N THR A 48 11.14 14.79 -4.60
CA THR A 48 10.55 13.44 -4.44
C THR A 48 10.76 12.66 -5.73
N LEU A 49 11.34 11.46 -5.63
CA LEU A 49 11.48 10.57 -6.78
C LEU A 49 10.13 10.41 -7.50
N ARG A 50 10.14 10.63 -8.81
CA ARG A 50 8.97 10.45 -9.65
C ARG A 50 8.95 9.02 -10.21
N PRO A 51 7.79 8.35 -10.18
CA PRO A 51 7.63 7.05 -10.80
C PRO A 51 8.03 7.08 -12.29
N GLY A 52 8.99 6.25 -12.68
CA GLY A 52 9.56 6.22 -14.03
C GLY A 52 10.49 5.03 -14.24
N PRO A 53 11.20 4.96 -15.39
CA PRO A 53 12.15 3.87 -15.67
C PRO A 53 13.20 3.66 -14.58
N ASP A 54 13.56 4.72 -13.86
CA ASP A 54 14.56 4.71 -12.79
C ASP A 54 14.01 4.28 -11.43
N THR A 55 12.70 4.02 -11.32
CA THR A 55 12.06 3.53 -10.09
C THR A 55 11.37 2.17 -10.30
N PRO A 56 12.07 1.14 -10.82
CA PRO A 56 11.45 -0.11 -11.23
C PRO A 56 10.79 -0.84 -10.06
N LEU A 57 11.41 -0.83 -8.88
CA LEU A 57 10.86 -1.45 -7.67
C LEU A 57 9.54 -0.81 -7.24
N TRP A 58 9.48 0.52 -7.27
CA TRP A 58 8.25 1.25 -6.94
C TRP A 58 7.14 0.95 -7.94
N ASN A 59 7.47 0.96 -9.24
CA ASN A 59 6.50 0.69 -10.30
C ASN A 59 5.88 -0.70 -10.15
N GLU A 60 6.71 -1.69 -9.84
CA GLU A 60 6.30 -3.06 -9.65
C GLU A 60 5.43 -3.23 -8.39
N LEU A 61 5.82 -2.61 -7.28
CA LEU A 61 5.00 -2.58 -6.06
C LEU A 61 3.61 -2.00 -6.33
N VAL A 62 3.53 -0.85 -7.01
CA VAL A 62 2.25 -0.23 -7.38
C VAL A 62 1.44 -1.13 -8.30
N ARG A 63 2.07 -1.81 -9.26
CA ARG A 63 1.42 -2.76 -10.17
C ARG A 63 0.75 -3.89 -9.39
N GLN A 64 1.44 -4.48 -8.42
CA GLN A 64 0.92 -5.59 -7.61
C GLN A 64 -0.14 -5.15 -6.58
N VAL A 65 -0.07 -3.92 -6.08
CA VAL A 65 -1.05 -3.36 -5.12
C VAL A 65 -2.39 -3.02 -5.79
N ARG A 66 -2.37 -2.54 -7.03
CA ARG A 66 -3.57 -2.00 -7.73
C ARG A 66 -4.79 -2.94 -7.77
N PRO A 67 -4.66 -4.25 -8.04
CA PRO A 67 -5.80 -5.17 -8.05
C PRO A 67 -6.60 -5.15 -6.74
N TYR A 68 -5.92 -5.08 -5.59
CA TYR A 68 -6.55 -5.10 -4.26
C TYR A 68 -7.28 -3.79 -3.89
N LEU A 69 -7.03 -2.72 -4.65
CA LEU A 69 -7.69 -1.42 -4.45
C LEU A 69 -9.04 -1.30 -5.15
N ARG A 70 -9.44 -2.29 -5.97
CA ARG A 70 -10.73 -2.30 -6.68
C ARG A 70 -11.92 -2.43 -5.75
N LYS A 71 -11.78 -3.14 -4.63
CA LYS A 71 -12.86 -3.33 -3.64
C LYS A 71 -13.20 -1.99 -2.98
N ARG A 72 -14.51 -1.71 -2.86
CA ARG A 72 -15.01 -0.48 -2.24
C ARG A 72 -14.48 -0.36 -0.81
N GLY A 73 -13.86 0.77 -0.49
CA GLY A 73 -13.31 1.02 0.84
C GLY A 73 -11.84 0.66 1.01
N SER A 74 -11.25 -0.18 0.14
CA SER A 74 -9.82 -0.56 0.23
C SER A 74 -8.90 0.65 0.27
N LYS A 75 -9.13 1.62 -0.62
CA LYS A 75 -8.35 2.86 -0.66
C LYS A 75 -8.49 3.70 0.63
N ALA A 76 -9.65 3.66 1.28
CA ALA A 76 -9.88 4.36 2.55
C ALA A 76 -9.10 3.72 3.68
N GLN A 77 -9.13 2.39 3.75
CA GLN A 77 -8.44 1.62 4.77
C GLN A 77 -6.93 1.73 4.59
N LEU A 78 -6.43 1.63 3.35
CA LEU A 78 -5.02 1.83 3.06
C LEU A 78 -4.55 3.25 3.43
N ALA A 79 -5.34 4.28 3.14
CA ALA A 79 -5.00 5.65 3.54
C ALA A 79 -4.85 5.80 5.07
N ARG A 80 -5.70 5.12 5.85
CA ARG A 80 -5.60 5.10 7.32
C ARG A 80 -4.36 4.35 7.78
N LEU A 81 -4.10 3.17 7.21
CA LEU A 81 -2.92 2.37 7.55
C LEU A 81 -1.62 3.13 7.31
N LEU A 82 -1.53 3.83 6.17
CA LEU A 82 -0.35 4.60 5.81
C LEU A 82 -0.27 5.96 6.50
N ALA A 83 -1.29 6.35 7.27
CA ALA A 83 -1.45 7.68 7.85
C ALA A 83 -1.29 8.81 6.80
N LEU A 84 -1.89 8.62 5.61
CA LEU A 84 -1.78 9.56 4.48
C LEU A 84 -3.14 10.15 4.08
N PRO A 85 -3.18 11.42 3.66
CA PRO A 85 -4.32 11.97 2.94
C PRO A 85 -4.61 11.17 1.66
N ARG A 86 -5.88 10.98 1.33
CA ARG A 86 -6.32 10.25 0.12
C ARG A 86 -5.75 10.83 -1.18
N GLN A 87 -5.49 12.13 -1.20
CA GLN A 87 -4.86 12.82 -2.33
C GLN A 87 -3.40 12.37 -2.52
N ARG A 88 -2.62 12.29 -1.43
CA ARG A 88 -1.23 11.80 -1.48
C ARG A 88 -1.16 10.32 -1.88
N LEU A 89 -2.10 9.52 -1.38
CA LEU A 89 -2.26 8.13 -1.83
C LEU A 89 -2.62 8.03 -3.32
N HIS A 90 -3.47 8.94 -3.83
CA HIS A 90 -3.80 9.00 -5.25
C HIS A 90 -2.57 9.37 -6.10
N ALA A 91 -1.78 10.36 -5.64
CA ALA A 91 -0.57 10.81 -6.31
C ALA A 91 0.40 9.65 -6.56
N GLY A 92 0.64 8.82 -5.54
CA GLY A 92 1.57 7.69 -5.64
C GLY A 92 1.03 6.44 -6.34
N LEU A 93 -0.21 6.03 -6.07
CA LEU A 93 -0.70 4.72 -6.55
C LEU A 93 -1.45 4.81 -7.89
N LYS A 94 -2.03 5.98 -8.22
CA LYS A 94 -2.85 6.17 -9.42
C LYS A 94 -2.25 7.15 -10.41
N ALA A 95 -1.92 8.37 -9.96
CA ALA A 95 -1.42 9.42 -10.85
C ALA A 95 0.04 9.20 -11.28
N GLY A 96 0.83 8.44 -10.51
CA GLY A 96 2.24 8.20 -10.82
C GLY A 96 3.10 9.46 -10.73
N SER A 97 2.74 10.40 -9.85
CA SER A 97 3.39 11.72 -9.74
C SER A 97 4.35 11.84 -8.56
N ALA A 98 4.38 10.87 -7.65
CA ALA A 98 5.29 10.85 -6.50
C ALA A 98 5.48 9.43 -5.96
N CYS A 99 6.69 9.11 -5.50
CA CYS A 99 6.92 7.95 -4.64
C CYS A 99 6.52 8.27 -3.18
N LEU A 100 6.21 7.23 -2.40
CA LEU A 100 6.05 7.37 -0.95
C LEU A 100 7.41 7.32 -0.25
N ASP A 101 7.49 7.83 0.97
CA ASP A 101 8.67 7.69 1.80
C ASP A 101 8.88 6.23 2.25
N ALA A 102 10.06 5.94 2.81
CA ALA A 102 10.48 4.58 3.13
C ALA A 102 9.53 3.87 4.11
N GLU A 103 9.10 4.56 5.17
CA GLU A 103 8.20 3.99 6.17
C GLU A 103 6.85 3.60 5.55
N ARG A 104 6.24 4.51 4.79
CA ARG A 104 4.96 4.24 4.10
C ARG A 104 5.12 3.14 3.06
N THR A 105 6.28 3.03 2.43
CA THR A 105 6.59 1.96 1.47
C THR A 105 6.69 0.60 2.17
N LEU A 106 7.35 0.52 3.33
CA LEU A 106 7.42 -0.71 4.12
C LEU A 106 6.03 -1.17 4.59
N LEU A 107 5.19 -0.24 5.06
CA LEU A 107 3.80 -0.53 5.40
C LEU A 107 2.99 -1.01 4.19
N LEU A 108 3.24 -0.45 3.01
CA LEU A 108 2.59 -0.87 1.76
C LEU A 108 3.00 -2.28 1.34
N ILE A 109 4.27 -2.66 1.51
CA ILE A 109 4.76 -4.02 1.27
C ILE A 109 4.09 -5.00 2.23
N GLY A 110 4.02 -4.67 3.53
CA GLY A 110 3.32 -5.50 4.52
C GLY A 110 1.84 -5.68 4.18
N TRP A 111 1.18 -4.61 3.70
CA TRP A 111 -0.21 -4.66 3.22
C TRP A 111 -0.36 -5.57 2.01
N LEU A 112 0.51 -5.47 1.00
CA LEU A 112 0.52 -6.37 -0.15
C LEU A 112 0.66 -7.84 0.28
N GLY A 113 1.61 -8.13 1.17
CA GLY A 113 1.82 -9.47 1.70
C GLY A 113 0.61 -10.02 2.47
N PHE A 114 -0.20 -9.18 3.12
CA PHE A 114 -1.47 -9.61 3.72
C PHE A 114 -2.45 -10.15 2.67
N PHE A 115 -2.61 -9.48 1.53
CA PHE A 115 -3.54 -9.93 0.48
C PHE A 115 -3.04 -11.10 -0.34
N GLN A 116 -1.74 -11.18 -0.61
CA GLN A 116 -1.18 -12.33 -1.33
C GLN A 116 -1.36 -13.64 -0.54
N ARG A 117 -1.52 -13.56 0.78
CA ARG A 117 -1.86 -14.68 1.66
C ARG A 117 -3.37 -14.97 1.76
N GLY A 118 -4.19 -14.33 0.93
CA GLY A 118 -5.65 -14.46 0.97
C GLY A 118 -6.32 -13.63 2.07
N GLY A 119 -5.60 -12.65 2.64
CA GLY A 119 -6.19 -11.74 3.62
C GLY A 119 -7.32 -10.91 3.03
N GLU A 120 -8.42 -10.79 3.77
CA GLU A 120 -9.58 -10.00 3.35
C GLU A 120 -9.77 -8.75 4.21
N LEU A 121 -10.23 -7.67 3.57
CA LEU A 121 -10.69 -6.51 4.31
C LEU A 121 -12.04 -6.83 4.96
N SER A 122 -12.03 -6.95 6.28
CA SER A 122 -13.25 -6.88 7.08
C SER A 122 -13.84 -5.46 6.96
N PRO A 123 -15.12 -5.29 6.60
CA PRO A 123 -15.76 -3.99 6.63
C PRO A 123 -15.69 -3.50 8.07
N SER A 124 -14.92 -2.42 8.30
CA SER A 124 -14.85 -1.80 9.63
C SER A 124 -16.27 -1.50 10.07
N VAL A 125 -16.80 -2.30 11.00
CA VAL A 125 -18.05 -2.02 11.69
C VAL A 125 -17.87 -0.62 12.22
N ARG A 126 -18.63 0.34 11.71
CA ARG A 126 -18.70 1.64 12.36
C ARG A 126 -19.20 1.28 13.75
N SER A 127 -18.36 1.37 14.76
CA SER A 127 -18.80 1.44 16.14
C SER A 127 -19.59 2.74 16.23
N GLY A 128 -20.87 2.66 15.81
CA GLY A 128 -21.83 3.69 16.12
C GLY A 128 -21.79 3.81 17.63
N ARG A 129 -21.46 5.01 18.12
CA ARG A 129 -21.76 5.36 19.50
C ARG A 129 -23.19 4.89 19.76
N PRO A 130 -23.45 4.04 20.76
CA PRO A 130 -24.83 3.72 21.10
C PRO A 130 -25.53 5.05 21.34
N ARG A 131 -26.57 5.33 20.53
CA ARG A 131 -27.48 6.45 20.84
C ARG A 131 -28.05 6.10 22.20
N LEU A 132 -27.55 6.77 23.25
CA LEU A 132 -28.18 6.76 24.56
C LEU A 132 -29.63 7.16 24.34
N LYS A 133 -30.52 6.16 24.45
CA LYS A 133 -31.96 6.35 24.46
C LYS A 133 -32.21 7.27 25.66
N LYS A 134 -32.67 8.50 25.43
CA LYS A 134 -33.12 9.37 26.53
C LYS A 134 -34.34 8.68 27.11
N GLU A 135 -34.12 7.92 28.17
CA GLU A 135 -35.15 7.32 29.00
C GLU A 135 -35.96 8.46 29.64
N GLY A 136 -37.28 8.32 29.59
CA GLY A 136 -38.23 9.38 29.91
C GLY A 136 -38.02 9.92 31.31
N ARG A 137 -37.94 11.26 31.42
CA ARG A 137 -38.26 11.95 32.67
C ARG A 137 -39.77 11.86 32.87
N SER A 138 -40.22 10.80 33.52
CA SER A 138 -41.48 10.86 34.27
C SER A 138 -41.30 11.91 35.37
N HIS A 139 -42.05 13.00 35.29
CA HIS A 139 -42.27 13.90 36.43
C HIS A 139 -43.21 13.18 37.40
N PRO A 140 -42.82 12.94 38.66
CA PRO A 140 -43.79 12.67 39.70
C PRO A 140 -44.48 13.99 40.08
N GLY A 141 -45.78 13.90 40.37
CA GLY A 141 -46.66 15.04 40.54
C GLY A 141 -46.32 15.95 41.72
N ASN A 142 -46.89 17.14 41.68
CA ASN A 142 -47.13 17.95 42.86
C ASN A 142 -48.64 18.05 43.07
N LEU A 143 -49.01 17.71 44.31
CA LEU A 143 -50.25 18.04 44.99
C LEU A 143 -50.50 19.54 45.02
#